data_AF-A0A7C3KPR9-F1
#
_entry.id   AF-A0A7C3KPR9-F1
#
_cell.length_a   1.000
_cell.length_b   1.000
_cell.length_c   1.000
_cell.angle_alpha   90.00
_cell.angle_beta   90.00
_cell.angle_gamma   90.00
#
_symmetry.space_group_name_H-M   'P 1'
#
loop_
_entity.id
_entity.type
_entity.pdbx_description
1 polymer ?
#
loop_
_entity_poly.entity_id
_entity_poly.type
_entity_poly.pdbx_seq_one_letter_code
_entity_poly.pdbx_strand_id
1 'polypeptide(L)'
;MNTFGETLRAFRQTSNDPDRSQKRLSQERLGELMGRAMGDFGFSGAAVSDWERGKSRISVQDRNVLTALIQVLHQCGGIRTPAEANRLLEAGNYKALDTAEMQKIFGGMTEEKKDLRPSAGEYGNTQSSALLLLTDFFSIPRKELQRLIVQVEDGPSPVWPRVLAALMRWVMDHASISTGAIFWIWIWLGTWWLMGPSLRWPFIDHESAVRAVIMFIGGTLTAPLCIGLLVKTRENEYWKQQNGVNLCLLRLYTYQGAGIGFNLGYFFIFPLVLIRYHLQLESTIWIEFIAATLSLFLGNMAARVVPYNLWRAYGRLSLKDGGIFFVVALLGPLWGFFFLEFYAILVTPVLGWLVILLAVMLLVAAGTGRKKESTH
;
A
#
# COMPACT_ATOMS: atom_id res chain seq x y z
N MET A 1 15.59 -32.14 -19.13
CA MET A 1 15.17 -30.81 -19.62
C MET A 1 15.29 -29.85 -18.45
N ASN A 2 15.98 -28.71 -18.63
CA ASN A 2 16.08 -27.71 -17.57
C ASN A 2 14.70 -27.08 -17.37
N THR A 3 14.33 -26.81 -16.12
CA THR A 3 13.07 -26.12 -15.81
C THR A 3 13.17 -24.63 -16.15
N PHE A 4 12.02 -23.97 -16.31
CA PHE A 4 11.94 -22.51 -16.46
C PHE A 4 12.76 -21.77 -15.38
N GLY A 5 12.60 -22.17 -14.11
CA GLY A 5 13.24 -21.51 -12.98
C GLY A 5 14.77 -21.59 -13.01
N GLU A 6 15.32 -22.75 -13.39
CA GLU A 6 16.77 -22.94 -13.55
C GLU A 6 17.31 -22.11 -14.72
N THR A 7 16.58 -22.07 -15.84
CA THR A 7 16.96 -21.30 -17.03
C THR A 7 16.92 -19.80 -16.76
N LEU A 8 15.88 -19.33 -16.06
CA LEU A 8 15.77 -17.94 -15.59
C LEU A 8 16.93 -17.57 -14.66
N ARG A 9 17.23 -18.42 -13.68
CA ARG A 9 18.34 -18.21 -12.74
C ARG A 9 19.68 -18.10 -13.48
N ALA A 10 19.92 -18.97 -14.47
CA ALA A 10 21.15 -18.95 -15.27
C ALA A 10 21.29 -17.63 -16.04
N PHE A 11 20.25 -17.17 -16.75
CA PHE A 11 20.26 -15.89 -17.46
C PHE A 11 20.39 -14.67 -16.53
N ARG A 12 19.82 -14.74 -15.32
CA ARG A 12 20.02 -13.68 -14.32
C ARG A 12 21.46 -13.65 -13.81
N GLN A 13 22.08 -14.81 -13.56
CA GLN A 13 23.46 -14.88 -13.07
C GLN A 13 24.50 -14.43 -14.10
N THR A 14 24.17 -14.50 -15.39
CA THR A 14 25.01 -13.96 -16.48
C THR A 14 24.75 -12.48 -16.77
N SER A 15 23.59 -11.95 -16.36
CA SER A 15 23.23 -10.53 -16.43
C SER A 15 24.06 -9.66 -15.46
N ASN A 16 24.39 -8.44 -15.90
CA ASN A 16 25.03 -7.42 -15.07
C ASN A 16 24.01 -6.34 -14.70
N ASP A 17 24.07 -5.81 -13.47
CA ASP A 17 23.21 -4.70 -13.05
C ASP A 17 23.67 -3.39 -13.74
N PRO A 18 22.81 -2.70 -14.51
CA PRO A 18 23.18 -1.47 -15.22
C PRO A 18 23.57 -0.32 -14.29
N ASP A 19 22.98 -0.25 -13.08
CA ASP A 19 23.22 0.85 -12.14
C ASP A 19 24.41 0.54 -11.19
N ARG A 20 24.89 -0.72 -11.16
CA ARG A 20 25.95 -1.17 -10.26
C ARG A 20 27.06 -1.85 -11.04
N SER A 21 28.07 -1.07 -11.41
CA SER A 21 29.23 -1.58 -12.13
C SER A 21 29.82 -2.82 -11.43
N GLN A 22 30.06 -3.87 -12.23
CA GLN A 22 30.64 -5.17 -11.81
C GLN A 22 29.79 -6.07 -10.89
N LYS A 23 28.54 -5.73 -10.56
CA LYS A 23 27.64 -6.64 -9.83
C LYS A 23 26.74 -7.45 -10.76
N ARG A 24 26.55 -8.73 -10.45
CA ARG A 24 25.55 -9.58 -11.10
C ARG A 24 24.14 -9.15 -10.68
N LEU A 25 23.18 -9.31 -11.59
CA LEU A 25 21.80 -8.92 -11.34
C LEU A 25 21.19 -9.75 -10.19
N SER A 26 20.77 -9.12 -9.09
CA SER A 26 20.12 -9.82 -7.96
C SER A 26 18.64 -10.12 -8.26
N GLN A 27 18.02 -11.00 -7.47
CA GLN A 27 16.59 -11.32 -7.63
C GLN A 27 15.70 -10.10 -7.37
N GLU A 28 15.99 -9.35 -6.31
CA GLU A 28 15.30 -8.10 -5.96
C GLU A 28 15.44 -7.06 -7.07
N ARG A 29 16.66 -6.88 -7.58
CA ARG A 29 16.93 -5.93 -8.64
C ARG A 29 16.24 -6.28 -9.94
N LEU A 30 16.19 -7.57 -10.30
CA LEU A 30 15.43 -8.02 -11.46
C LEU A 30 13.94 -7.65 -11.32
N GLY A 31 13.35 -7.88 -10.14
CA GLY A 31 11.96 -7.53 -9.85
C GLY A 31 11.67 -6.02 -9.94
N GLU A 32 12.62 -5.19 -9.48
CA GLU A 32 12.53 -3.72 -9.59
C GLU A 32 12.62 -3.25 -11.05
N LEU A 33 13.59 -3.74 -11.82
CA LEU A 33 13.79 -3.38 -13.23
C LEU A 33 12.59 -3.81 -14.09
N MET A 34 12.00 -4.97 -13.79
CA MET A 34 10.75 -5.40 -14.44
C MET A 34 9.60 -4.41 -14.15
N GLY A 35 9.52 -3.87 -12.93
CA GLY A 35 8.56 -2.82 -12.59
C GLY A 35 8.71 -1.57 -13.43
N ARG A 36 9.95 -1.08 -13.54
CA ARG A 36 10.28 0.08 -14.39
C ARG A 36 9.90 -0.17 -15.85
N ALA A 37 10.21 -1.35 -16.39
CA ALA A 37 9.88 -1.73 -17.77
C ALA A 37 8.36 -1.80 -18.03
N MET A 38 7.56 -2.13 -17.02
CA MET A 38 6.09 -2.19 -17.13
C MET A 38 5.38 -0.87 -16.76
N GLY A 39 6.08 0.09 -16.15
CA GLY A 39 5.48 1.31 -15.60
C GLY A 39 4.66 1.07 -14.31
N ASP A 40 5.05 0.10 -13.50
CA ASP A 40 4.36 -0.29 -12.25
C ASP A 40 5.36 -0.55 -11.10
N PHE A 41 4.89 -0.85 -9.89
CA PHE A 41 5.72 -1.05 -8.68
C PHE A 41 6.63 -2.31 -8.71
N GLY A 42 6.69 -3.02 -9.85
CA GLY A 42 7.54 -4.21 -10.02
C GLY A 42 7.11 -5.42 -9.21
N PHE A 43 8.06 -6.33 -9.07
CA PHE A 43 7.93 -7.57 -8.33
C PHE A 43 8.93 -7.60 -7.18
N SER A 44 8.56 -8.23 -6.06
CA SER A 44 9.49 -8.43 -4.96
C SER A 44 10.56 -9.46 -5.35
N GLY A 45 11.75 -9.37 -4.72
CA GLY A 45 12.77 -10.40 -4.86
C GLY A 45 12.29 -11.80 -4.45
N ALA A 46 11.33 -11.87 -3.52
CA ALA A 46 10.67 -13.12 -3.13
C ALA A 46 9.89 -13.75 -4.29
N ALA A 47 9.13 -12.96 -5.06
CA ALA A 47 8.40 -13.46 -6.22
C ALA A 47 9.35 -14.03 -7.29
N VAL A 48 10.44 -13.32 -7.60
CA VAL A 48 11.49 -13.79 -8.51
C VAL A 48 12.13 -15.08 -7.98
N SER A 49 12.41 -15.16 -6.68
CA SER A 49 12.94 -16.37 -6.03
C SER A 49 11.98 -17.55 -6.12
N ASP A 50 10.67 -17.32 -6.03
CA ASP A 50 9.66 -18.37 -6.20
C ASP A 50 9.57 -18.86 -7.65
N TRP A 51 9.72 -17.97 -8.63
CA TRP A 51 9.84 -18.35 -10.05
C TRP A 51 11.08 -19.20 -10.32
N GLU A 52 12.25 -18.77 -9.82
CA GLU A 52 13.51 -19.52 -9.98
C GLU A 52 13.45 -20.90 -9.32
N ARG A 53 12.73 -21.04 -8.21
CA ARG A 53 12.53 -22.32 -7.50
C ARG A 53 11.39 -23.16 -8.07
N GLY A 54 10.64 -22.65 -9.04
CA GLY A 54 9.45 -23.30 -9.58
C GLY A 54 8.29 -23.41 -8.58
N LYS A 55 8.30 -22.63 -7.49
CA LYS A 55 7.21 -22.58 -6.48
C LYS A 55 5.98 -21.84 -7.01
N SER A 56 6.21 -20.84 -7.86
CA SER A 56 5.16 -20.12 -8.57
C SER A 56 5.53 -20.02 -10.06
N ARG A 57 4.53 -19.81 -10.92
CA ARG A 57 4.72 -19.61 -12.35
C ARG A 57 4.09 -18.28 -12.75
N ILE A 58 4.72 -17.59 -13.70
CA ILE A 58 4.09 -16.42 -14.33
C ILE A 58 2.89 -16.93 -15.13
N SER A 59 1.74 -16.27 -14.98
CA SER A 59 0.52 -16.67 -15.70
C SER A 59 0.75 -16.59 -17.21
N VAL A 60 0.21 -17.55 -17.97
CA VAL A 60 0.27 -17.55 -19.44
C VAL A 60 -0.46 -16.33 -20.03
N GLN A 61 -1.42 -15.78 -19.29
CA GLN A 61 -2.18 -14.58 -19.68
C GLN A 61 -1.39 -13.29 -19.43
N ASP A 62 -0.39 -13.30 -18.54
CA ASP A 62 0.40 -12.12 -18.18
C ASP A 62 1.58 -11.94 -19.12
N ARG A 63 1.29 -11.87 -20.44
CA ARG A 63 2.32 -11.80 -21.48
C ARG A 63 3.26 -10.61 -21.30
N ASN A 64 2.72 -9.48 -20.84
CA ASN A 64 3.50 -8.27 -20.53
C ASN A 64 4.60 -8.53 -19.50
N VAL A 65 4.37 -9.39 -18.51
CA VAL A 65 5.37 -9.74 -17.48
C VAL A 65 6.52 -10.55 -18.09
N LEU A 66 6.21 -11.51 -18.96
CA LEU A 66 7.22 -12.30 -19.68
C LEU A 66 8.05 -11.43 -20.63
N THR A 67 7.40 -10.53 -21.37
CA THR A 67 8.07 -9.59 -22.28
C THR A 67 8.97 -8.63 -21.51
N ALA A 68 8.51 -8.09 -20.38
CA ALA A 68 9.32 -7.23 -19.51
C ALA A 68 10.51 -7.98 -18.89
N LEU A 69 10.32 -9.23 -18.46
CA LEU A 69 11.38 -10.09 -17.94
C LEU A 69 12.50 -10.28 -18.99
N ILE A 70 12.13 -10.64 -20.22
CA ILE A 70 13.09 -10.86 -21.31
C ILE A 70 13.77 -9.55 -21.69
N GLN A 71 13.01 -8.45 -21.77
CA GLN A 71 13.55 -7.13 -22.07
C GLN A 71 14.63 -6.73 -21.05
N VAL A 72 14.37 -6.90 -19.75
CA VAL A 72 15.34 -6.58 -18.70
C VAL A 72 16.56 -7.48 -18.78
N LEU A 73 16.39 -8.79 -18.98
CA LEU A 73 17.51 -9.72 -19.13
C LEU A 73 18.36 -9.42 -20.38
N HIS A 74 17.73 -8.95 -21.47
CA HIS A 74 18.43 -8.52 -22.68
C HIS A 74 19.23 -7.22 -22.43
N GLN A 75 18.61 -6.21 -21.82
CA GLN A 75 19.26 -4.96 -21.46
C GLN A 75 20.44 -5.16 -20.49
N CYS A 76 20.34 -6.15 -19.59
CA CYS A 76 21.40 -6.51 -18.65
C CYS A 76 22.45 -7.47 -19.27
N GLY A 77 22.31 -7.85 -20.54
CA GLY A 77 23.26 -8.69 -21.27
C GLY A 77 23.22 -10.19 -20.94
N GLY A 78 22.22 -10.65 -20.18
CA GLY A 78 22.03 -12.07 -19.88
C GLY A 78 21.46 -12.86 -21.04
N ILE A 79 20.49 -12.28 -21.77
CA ILE A 79 19.96 -12.80 -23.04
C ILE A 79 20.53 -11.94 -24.16
N ARG A 80 21.05 -12.55 -25.22
CA ARG A 80 21.69 -11.85 -26.36
C ARG A 80 20.95 -12.01 -27.66
N THR A 81 20.18 -13.09 -27.79
CA THR A 81 19.53 -13.45 -29.05
C THR A 81 18.06 -13.80 -28.86
N PRO A 82 17.22 -13.62 -29.90
CA PRO A 82 15.84 -14.07 -29.89
C PRO A 82 15.70 -15.58 -29.63
N ALA A 83 16.67 -16.38 -30.08
CA ALA A 83 16.70 -17.82 -29.84
C ALA A 83 16.85 -18.17 -28.35
N GLU A 84 17.69 -17.44 -27.61
CA GLU A 84 17.84 -17.61 -26.16
C GLU A 84 16.56 -17.21 -25.40
N ALA A 85 15.90 -16.12 -25.83
CA ALA A 85 14.61 -15.72 -25.27
C ALA A 85 13.53 -16.78 -25.49
N ASN A 86 13.43 -17.32 -26.70
CA ASN A 86 12.48 -18.38 -27.02
C ASN A 86 12.78 -19.68 -26.27
N ARG A 87 14.05 -20.00 -26.04
CA ARG A 87 14.46 -21.14 -25.19
C ARG A 87 14.01 -20.96 -23.74
N LEU A 88 14.10 -19.75 -23.18
CA LEU A 88 13.57 -19.46 -21.84
C LEU A 88 12.05 -19.65 -21.78
N LEU A 89 11.32 -19.15 -22.78
CA LEU A 89 9.86 -19.28 -22.87
C LEU A 89 9.43 -20.74 -23.02
N GLU A 90 10.10 -21.49 -23.89
CA GLU A 90 9.84 -22.91 -24.12
C GLU A 90 10.06 -23.74 -22.84
N ALA A 91 11.09 -23.45 -22.04
CA ALA A 91 11.33 -24.11 -20.76
C ALA A 91 10.19 -23.91 -19.74
N GLY A 92 9.35 -22.88 -19.92
CA GLY A 92 8.15 -22.61 -19.14
C GLY A 92 6.84 -23.03 -19.80
N ASN A 93 6.89 -23.69 -20.96
CA ASN A 93 5.74 -23.98 -21.82
C ASN A 93 4.97 -22.70 -22.24
N TYR A 94 5.69 -21.60 -22.42
CA TYR A 94 5.13 -20.36 -22.96
C TYR A 94 5.29 -20.32 -24.48
N LYS A 95 4.38 -19.60 -25.15
CA LYS A 95 4.50 -19.33 -26.59
C LYS A 95 5.78 -18.54 -26.88
N ALA A 96 6.46 -18.86 -27.97
CA ALA A 96 7.60 -18.07 -28.49
C ALA A 96 7.21 -16.60 -28.71
N LEU A 97 8.19 -15.71 -28.73
CA LEU A 97 7.99 -14.29 -29.04
C LEU A 97 7.42 -14.12 -30.44
N ASP A 98 6.40 -13.27 -30.59
CA ASP A 98 5.93 -12.87 -31.90
C ASP A 98 6.81 -11.76 -32.51
N THR A 99 6.55 -11.40 -33.76
CA THR A 99 7.33 -10.39 -34.49
C THR A 99 7.29 -9.02 -33.82
N ALA A 100 6.16 -8.63 -33.24
CA ALA A 100 6.02 -7.33 -32.57
C ALA A 100 6.81 -7.30 -31.26
N GLU A 101 6.75 -8.39 -30.48
CA GLU A 101 7.52 -8.55 -29.25
C GLU A 101 9.03 -8.61 -29.52
N MET A 102 9.45 -9.34 -30.56
CA MET A 102 10.85 -9.39 -31.00
C MET A 102 11.36 -8.01 -31.40
N GLN A 103 10.58 -7.27 -32.21
CA GLN A 103 10.94 -5.92 -32.62
C GLN A 103 11.04 -4.98 -31.41
N LYS A 104 10.13 -5.10 -30.45
CA LYS A 104 10.13 -4.30 -29.21
C LYS A 104 11.37 -4.58 -28.34
N ILE A 105 11.76 -5.84 -28.19
CA ILE A 105 12.85 -6.24 -27.29
C ILE A 105 14.23 -6.04 -27.94
N PHE A 106 14.38 -6.41 -29.21
CA PHE A 106 15.67 -6.51 -29.89
C PHE A 106 15.87 -5.43 -30.98
N GLY A 107 14.82 -4.77 -31.46
CA GLY A 107 14.89 -3.83 -32.59
C GLY A 107 15.54 -2.48 -32.27
N GLY A 108 15.60 -2.07 -31.00
CA GLY A 108 16.10 -0.75 -30.61
C GLY A 108 17.63 -0.61 -30.48
N MET A 109 18.41 -1.69 -30.53
CA MET A 109 19.86 -1.61 -30.27
C MET A 109 20.71 -1.19 -31.46
N THR A 110 20.17 -1.18 -32.68
CA THR A 110 20.97 -0.97 -33.90
C THR A 110 21.15 0.51 -34.27
N GLU A 111 20.33 1.43 -33.73
CA GLU A 111 20.30 2.83 -34.18
C GLU A 111 20.87 3.85 -33.16
N GLU A 112 21.06 3.50 -31.89
CA GLU A 112 21.19 4.52 -30.83
C GLU A 112 22.46 4.38 -29.97
N LYS A 113 23.63 4.46 -30.62
CA LYS A 113 24.92 4.74 -29.93
C LYS A 113 25.66 5.92 -30.58
N LYS A 114 24.92 6.97 -30.94
CA LYS A 114 25.45 8.27 -31.35
C LYS A 114 24.84 9.35 -30.45
N ASP A 115 25.61 9.75 -29.45
CA ASP A 115 25.50 11.04 -28.77
C ASP A 115 24.19 11.44 -28.07
N LEU A 116 23.56 10.53 -27.31
CA LEU A 116 22.65 10.95 -26.24
C LEU A 116 23.44 11.25 -24.96
N ARG A 117 24.03 12.44 -24.92
CA ARG A 117 24.18 13.14 -23.63
C ARG A 117 22.76 13.40 -23.11
N PRO A 118 22.40 12.97 -21.90
CA PRO A 118 21.07 13.21 -21.36
C PRO A 118 20.86 14.72 -21.24
N SER A 119 19.95 15.26 -22.04
CA SER A 119 19.41 16.60 -21.83
C SER A 119 18.71 16.61 -20.48
N ALA A 120 19.19 17.47 -19.58
CA ALA A 120 18.72 17.61 -18.20
C ALA A 120 17.30 18.23 -18.07
N GLY A 121 16.41 18.01 -19.04
CA GLY A 121 15.12 18.69 -19.16
C GLY A 121 13.87 17.82 -19.01
N GLU A 122 13.99 16.49 -18.97
CA GLU A 122 12.83 15.59 -18.99
C GLU A 122 12.80 14.65 -17.78
N TYR A 123 13.03 15.20 -16.60
CA TYR A 123 12.62 14.57 -15.34
C TYR A 123 11.25 15.12 -14.96
N GLY A 124 10.27 14.23 -14.78
CA GLY A 124 9.20 14.57 -13.85
C GLY A 124 7.83 13.95 -14.00
N ASN A 125 7.60 12.90 -14.82
CA ASN A 125 6.37 12.10 -14.64
C ASN A 125 6.49 11.12 -13.47
N THR A 126 7.07 11.58 -12.36
CA THR A 126 6.82 11.05 -11.04
C THR A 126 5.40 11.48 -10.70
N GLN A 127 4.40 10.76 -11.23
CA GLN A 127 3.04 10.83 -10.69
C GLN A 127 3.18 10.52 -9.20
N SER A 128 3.12 11.59 -8.40
CA SER A 128 3.33 11.53 -6.97
C SER A 128 2.42 10.45 -6.41
N SER A 129 2.96 9.54 -5.62
CA SER A 129 2.19 8.51 -4.92
C SER A 129 1.02 9.12 -4.12
N ALA A 130 1.12 10.39 -3.73
CA ALA A 130 0.01 11.15 -3.13
C ALA A 130 -1.21 11.29 -4.05
N LEU A 131 -1.01 11.45 -5.36
CA LEU A 131 -2.11 11.58 -6.34
C LEU A 131 -2.89 10.29 -6.53
N LEU A 132 -2.20 9.14 -6.54
CA LEU A 132 -2.84 7.82 -6.57
C LEU A 132 -3.66 7.55 -5.31
N LEU A 133 -3.16 7.97 -4.14
CA LEU A 133 -3.91 7.85 -2.89
C LEU A 133 -5.17 8.74 -2.91
N LEU A 134 -5.11 9.92 -3.52
CA LEU A 134 -6.26 10.82 -3.66
C LEU A 134 -7.33 10.28 -4.62
N THR A 135 -6.95 9.65 -5.75
CA THR A 135 -7.94 9.04 -6.68
C THR A 135 -8.73 7.94 -5.99
N ASP A 136 -8.03 7.09 -5.23
CA ASP A 136 -8.66 5.96 -4.54
C ASP A 136 -9.49 6.43 -3.35
N PHE A 137 -9.10 7.55 -2.72
CA PHE A 137 -9.77 8.10 -1.54
C PHE A 137 -11.16 8.63 -1.86
N PHE A 138 -11.28 9.52 -2.84
CA PHE A 138 -12.56 10.14 -3.19
C PHE A 138 -13.36 9.32 -4.21
N SER A 139 -12.84 8.16 -4.63
CA SER A 139 -13.39 7.38 -5.74
C SER A 139 -13.56 8.25 -7.00
N ILE A 140 -12.66 9.23 -7.18
CA ILE A 140 -12.66 10.13 -8.34
C ILE A 140 -12.08 9.34 -9.51
N PRO A 141 -12.79 9.23 -10.65
CA PRO A 141 -12.22 8.66 -11.87
C PRO A 141 -10.91 9.37 -12.22
N ARG A 142 -9.84 8.63 -12.54
CA ARG A 142 -8.51 9.21 -12.84
C ARG A 142 -8.56 10.35 -13.85
N LYS A 143 -9.39 10.21 -14.88
CA LYS A 143 -9.60 11.24 -15.91
C LYS A 143 -10.13 12.55 -15.33
N GLU A 144 -11.01 12.45 -14.34
CA GLU A 144 -11.61 13.61 -13.68
C GLU A 144 -10.63 14.27 -12.72
N LEU A 145 -9.84 13.49 -11.98
CA LEU A 145 -8.78 14.06 -11.15
C LEU A 145 -7.72 14.77 -12.01
N GLN A 146 -7.33 14.17 -13.14
CA GLN A 146 -6.42 14.82 -14.08
C GLN A 146 -7.01 16.13 -14.63
N ARG A 147 -8.30 16.15 -14.97
CA ARG A 147 -8.99 17.38 -15.37
C ARG A 147 -8.95 18.44 -14.26
N LEU A 148 -9.20 18.06 -13.00
CA LEU A 148 -9.14 18.97 -11.86
C LEU A 148 -7.72 19.52 -11.63
N ILE A 149 -6.68 18.71 -11.80
CA ILE A 149 -5.29 19.16 -11.68
C ILE A 149 -4.96 20.15 -12.79
N VAL A 150 -5.25 19.81 -14.04
CA VAL A 150 -4.99 20.66 -15.20
C VAL A 150 -5.72 22.00 -15.09
N GLN A 151 -6.99 21.99 -14.66
CA GLN A 151 -7.75 23.24 -14.42
C GLN A 151 -7.17 24.11 -13.31
N VAL A 152 -6.41 23.53 -12.38
CA VAL A 152 -5.85 24.23 -11.21
C VAL A 152 -4.41 24.69 -11.44
N GLU A 153 -3.72 24.18 -12.45
CA GLU A 153 -2.35 24.61 -12.78
C GLU A 153 -2.28 26.09 -13.23
N ASP A 154 -3.34 26.63 -13.82
CA ASP A 154 -3.41 28.01 -14.37
C ASP A 154 -3.51 29.15 -13.33
N GLY A 155 -2.77 29.10 -12.22
CA GLY A 155 -2.74 30.25 -11.32
C GLY A 155 -1.67 30.23 -10.24
N PRO A 156 -1.70 31.19 -9.29
CA PRO A 156 -0.55 31.47 -8.44
C PRO A 156 -0.18 30.29 -7.55
N SER A 157 1.12 30.08 -7.36
CA SER A 157 1.65 29.15 -6.37
C SER A 157 1.32 29.62 -4.94
N PRO A 158 1.03 28.72 -3.98
CA PRO A 158 1.09 27.26 -4.08
C PRO A 158 -0.15 26.61 -4.71
N VAL A 159 0.05 25.49 -5.40
CA VAL A 159 -1.02 24.77 -6.15
C VAL A 159 -1.97 23.98 -5.23
N TRP A 160 -1.48 23.47 -4.10
CA TRP A 160 -2.22 22.54 -3.25
C TRP A 160 -3.53 23.07 -2.64
N PRO A 161 -3.69 24.36 -2.21
CA PRO A 161 -4.95 24.84 -1.65
C PRO A 161 -6.06 24.85 -2.69
N ARG A 162 -5.71 25.14 -3.95
CA ARG A 162 -6.65 25.18 -5.07
C ARG A 162 -7.07 23.78 -5.49
N VAL A 163 -6.16 22.80 -5.46
CA VAL A 163 -6.50 21.39 -5.69
C VAL A 163 -7.44 20.90 -4.59
N LEU A 164 -7.15 21.24 -3.34
CA LEU A 164 -8.02 20.89 -2.21
C LEU A 164 -9.40 21.54 -2.33
N ALA A 165 -9.48 22.82 -2.71
CA ALA A 165 -10.75 23.53 -2.90
C ALA A 165 -11.56 22.97 -4.07
N ALA A 166 -10.92 22.71 -5.22
CA ALA A 166 -11.57 22.10 -6.39
C ALA A 166 -12.09 20.70 -6.06
N LEU A 167 -11.31 19.93 -5.30
CA LEU A 167 -11.69 18.61 -4.86
C LEU A 167 -12.81 18.63 -3.82
N MET A 168 -12.78 19.56 -2.85
CA MET A 168 -13.88 19.77 -1.89
C MET A 168 -15.18 20.17 -2.60
N ARG A 169 -15.08 21.06 -3.60
CA ARG A 169 -16.23 21.47 -4.42
C ARG A 169 -16.75 20.28 -5.22
N TRP A 170 -15.89 19.51 -5.87
CA TRP A 170 -16.29 18.29 -6.57
C TRP A 170 -17.01 17.31 -5.64
N VAL A 171 -16.48 17.09 -4.42
CA VAL A 171 -17.11 16.24 -3.41
C VAL A 171 -18.48 16.78 -3.03
N MET A 172 -18.63 18.08 -2.81
CA MET A 172 -19.92 18.70 -2.48
C MET A 172 -20.93 18.61 -3.63
N ASP A 173 -20.50 18.88 -4.86
CA ASP A 173 -21.37 18.86 -6.05
C ASP A 173 -21.84 17.43 -6.37
N HIS A 174 -21.05 16.42 -6.02
CA HIS A 174 -21.37 15.00 -6.21
C HIS A 174 -21.88 14.32 -4.93
N ALA A 175 -21.96 15.04 -3.81
CA ALA A 175 -22.55 14.57 -2.56
C ALA A 175 -24.08 14.54 -2.68
N SER A 176 -24.59 13.71 -3.59
CA SER A 176 -25.93 13.16 -3.40
C SER A 176 -25.90 12.32 -2.12
N ILE A 177 -26.87 12.55 -1.23
CA ILE A 177 -27.04 11.76 0.00
C ILE A 177 -27.44 10.35 -0.42
N SER A 178 -26.45 9.55 -0.78
CA SER A 178 -26.62 8.13 -1.05
C SER A 178 -26.87 7.42 0.28
N THR A 179 -27.58 6.29 0.23
CA THR A 179 -27.75 5.41 1.39
C THR A 179 -26.40 5.04 2.00
N GLY A 180 -25.36 4.86 1.15
CA GLY A 180 -23.98 4.63 1.59
C GLY A 180 -23.42 5.79 2.42
N ALA A 181 -23.66 7.05 2.04
CA ALA A 181 -23.21 8.22 2.80
C ALA A 181 -23.88 8.29 4.18
N ILE A 182 -25.18 7.98 4.26
CA ILE A 182 -25.91 7.91 5.54
C ILE A 182 -25.28 6.85 6.45
N PHE A 183 -25.00 5.65 5.93
CA PHE A 183 -24.32 4.60 6.73
C PHE A 183 -22.93 5.03 7.20
N TRP A 184 -22.16 5.73 6.35
CA TRP A 184 -20.85 6.26 6.76
C TRP A 184 -20.96 7.30 7.88
N ILE A 185 -21.95 8.18 7.85
CA ILE A 185 -22.21 9.14 8.94
C ILE A 185 -22.53 8.40 10.24
N TRP A 186 -23.36 7.36 10.20
CA TRP A 186 -23.68 6.55 11.38
C TRP A 186 -22.48 5.80 11.93
N ILE A 187 -21.65 5.20 11.06
CA ILE A 187 -20.40 4.56 11.47
C ILE A 187 -19.46 5.58 12.10
N TRP A 188 -19.38 6.79 11.53
CA TRP A 188 -18.58 7.87 12.07
C TRP A 188 -19.03 8.29 13.46
N LEU A 189 -20.33 8.54 13.65
CA LEU A 189 -20.90 8.89 14.95
C LEU A 189 -20.70 7.78 15.98
N GLY A 190 -20.94 6.51 15.60
CA GLY A 190 -20.74 5.36 16.47
C GLY A 190 -19.27 5.18 16.85
N THR A 191 -18.36 5.40 15.91
CA THR A 191 -16.91 5.34 16.15
C THR A 191 -16.46 6.44 17.10
N TRP A 192 -16.90 7.69 16.88
CA TRP A 192 -16.61 8.80 17.77
C TRP A 192 -17.15 8.54 19.18
N TRP A 193 -18.38 8.04 19.30
CA TRP A 193 -18.99 7.70 20.58
C TRP A 193 -18.24 6.58 21.33
N LEU A 194 -17.82 5.52 20.64
CA LEU A 194 -17.11 4.40 21.25
C LEU A 194 -15.66 4.74 21.61
N MET A 195 -14.98 5.56 20.80
CA MET A 195 -13.56 5.88 20.99
C MET A 195 -13.32 7.10 21.88
N GLY A 196 -14.21 8.10 21.82
CA GLY A 196 -14.07 9.38 22.52
C GLY A 196 -13.67 9.25 23.99
N PRO A 197 -14.34 8.41 24.80
CA PRO A 197 -14.00 8.21 26.21
C PRO A 197 -12.52 7.82 26.43
N SER A 198 -11.95 6.97 25.58
CA SER A 198 -10.55 6.53 25.69
C SER A 198 -9.51 7.62 25.42
N LEU A 199 -9.92 8.77 24.87
CA LEU A 199 -9.05 9.90 24.54
C LEU A 199 -9.08 10.99 25.63
N ARG A 200 -9.95 10.86 26.64
CA ARG A 200 -10.12 11.82 27.74
C ARG A 200 -9.17 11.53 28.89
N TRP A 201 -7.87 11.65 28.62
CA TRP A 201 -6.84 11.49 29.64
C TRP A 201 -6.68 12.78 30.47
N PRO A 202 -6.44 12.67 31.80
CA PRO A 202 -6.43 11.43 32.59
C PRO A 202 -7.85 10.98 32.97
N PHE A 203 -8.04 9.69 33.28
CA PHE A 203 -9.32 9.21 33.82
C PHE A 203 -9.50 9.63 35.28
N ILE A 204 -10.74 9.94 35.66
CA ILE A 204 -11.11 10.37 37.02
C ILE A 204 -10.83 9.26 38.03
N ASP A 205 -11.18 8.03 37.67
CA ASP A 205 -11.08 6.84 38.51
C ASP A 205 -10.85 5.58 37.65
N HIS A 206 -10.56 4.46 38.31
CA HIS A 206 -10.29 3.19 37.64
C HIS A 206 -11.51 2.62 36.91
N GLU A 207 -12.72 2.80 37.44
CA GLU A 207 -13.95 2.32 36.80
C GLU A 207 -14.21 3.05 35.47
N SER A 208 -14.00 4.37 35.46
CA SER A 208 -14.05 5.22 34.28
C SER A 208 -13.01 4.78 33.24
N ALA A 209 -11.80 4.43 33.66
CA ALA A 209 -10.76 3.90 32.78
C ALA A 209 -11.17 2.56 32.15
N VAL A 210 -11.66 1.62 32.96
CA VAL A 210 -12.15 0.30 32.49
C VAL A 210 -13.29 0.47 31.51
N ARG A 211 -14.27 1.33 31.81
CA ARG A 211 -15.40 1.60 30.92
C ARG A 211 -14.95 2.20 29.58
N ALA A 212 -14.06 3.19 29.62
CA ALA A 212 -13.51 3.80 28.42
C ALA A 212 -12.75 2.79 27.55
N VAL A 213 -11.99 1.88 28.17
CA VAL A 213 -11.27 0.82 27.47
C VAL A 213 -12.22 -0.21 26.88
N ILE A 214 -13.26 -0.66 27.60
CA ILE A 214 -14.26 -1.58 27.05
C ILE A 214 -14.95 -0.97 25.83
N MET A 215 -15.33 0.31 25.90
CA MET A 215 -15.92 1.03 24.77
C MET A 215 -14.95 1.12 23.59
N PHE A 216 -13.68 1.43 23.84
CA PHE A 216 -12.63 1.44 22.82
C PHE A 216 -12.47 0.07 22.16
N ILE A 217 -12.38 -1.01 22.93
CA ILE A 217 -12.31 -2.38 22.40
C ILE A 217 -13.53 -2.66 21.52
N GLY A 218 -14.74 -2.33 21.99
CA GLY A 218 -15.96 -2.42 21.20
C GLY A 218 -15.88 -1.64 19.87
N GLY A 219 -15.38 -0.41 19.90
CA GLY A 219 -15.12 0.41 18.71
C GLY A 219 -14.14 -0.22 17.74
N THR A 220 -13.02 -0.74 18.23
CA THR A 220 -11.97 -1.36 17.39
C THR A 220 -12.41 -2.67 16.74
N LEU A 221 -13.42 -3.35 17.28
CA LEU A 221 -14.00 -4.56 16.69
C LEU A 221 -15.14 -4.23 15.72
N THR A 222 -16.01 -3.29 16.09
CA THR A 222 -17.22 -2.96 15.32
C THR A 222 -16.95 -2.06 14.13
N ALA A 223 -16.14 -1.01 14.27
CA ALA A 223 -15.91 -0.05 13.18
C ALA A 223 -15.21 -0.71 11.97
N PRO A 224 -14.12 -1.49 12.11
CA PRO A 224 -13.54 -2.23 11.00
C PRO A 224 -14.49 -3.23 10.35
N LEU A 225 -15.38 -3.86 11.12
CA LEU A 225 -16.40 -4.76 10.59
C LEU A 225 -17.37 -4.01 9.68
N CYS A 226 -17.88 -2.87 10.14
CA CYS A 226 -18.77 -2.02 9.35
C CYS A 226 -18.08 -1.48 8.09
N ILE A 227 -16.82 -1.03 8.20
CA ILE A 227 -15.99 -0.64 7.04
C ILE A 227 -15.87 -1.79 6.05
N GLY A 228 -15.50 -2.99 6.52
CA GLY A 228 -15.33 -4.15 5.66
C GLY A 228 -16.60 -4.60 4.94
N LEU A 229 -17.77 -4.39 5.55
CA LEU A 229 -19.08 -4.63 4.93
C LEU A 229 -19.40 -3.58 3.85
N LEU A 230 -19.21 -2.29 4.15
CA LEU A 230 -19.49 -1.18 3.24
C LEU A 230 -18.54 -1.13 2.04
N VAL A 231 -17.26 -1.51 2.22
CA VAL A 231 -16.30 -1.52 1.12
C VAL A 231 -16.67 -2.65 0.15
N LYS A 232 -17.16 -2.25 -1.02
CA LYS A 232 -17.62 -3.17 -2.07
C LYS A 232 -16.45 -3.69 -2.93
N THR A 233 -15.47 -4.35 -2.31
CA THR A 233 -14.30 -4.90 -3.04
C THR A 233 -14.70 -5.82 -4.19
N ARG A 234 -15.78 -6.60 -4.05
CA ARG A 234 -16.32 -7.47 -5.11
C ARG A 234 -16.78 -6.72 -6.36
N GLU A 235 -17.30 -5.50 -6.22
CA GLU A 235 -17.85 -4.75 -7.35
C GLU A 235 -16.76 -4.06 -8.19
N ASN A 236 -15.53 -3.97 -7.66
CA ASN A 236 -14.39 -3.39 -8.34
C ASN A 236 -14.03 -4.18 -9.60
N GLU A 237 -13.82 -3.49 -10.72
CA GLU A 237 -13.50 -4.08 -12.03
C GLU A 237 -12.25 -4.97 -11.98
N TYR A 238 -11.24 -4.57 -11.21
CA TYR A 238 -10.02 -5.37 -11.02
C TYR A 238 -10.35 -6.77 -10.52
N TRP A 239 -11.13 -6.87 -9.43
CA TRP A 239 -11.49 -8.15 -8.83
C TRP A 239 -12.46 -8.97 -9.68
N LYS A 240 -13.29 -8.31 -10.51
CA LYS A 240 -14.15 -9.00 -11.49
C LYS A 240 -13.34 -9.67 -12.61
N GLN A 241 -12.20 -9.07 -13.01
CA GLN A 241 -11.31 -9.64 -14.03
C GLN A 241 -10.46 -10.81 -13.49
N GLN A 242 -10.21 -10.85 -12.18
CA GLN A 242 -9.49 -11.96 -11.56
C GLN A 242 -10.40 -13.19 -11.42
N ASN A 243 -10.32 -14.11 -12.38
CA ASN A 243 -11.06 -15.37 -12.34
C ASN A 243 -10.60 -16.24 -11.14
N GLY A 244 -11.54 -16.80 -10.39
CA GLY A 244 -11.26 -17.79 -9.33
C GLY A 244 -10.87 -17.23 -7.96
N VAL A 245 -11.00 -15.91 -7.72
CA VAL A 245 -10.79 -15.34 -6.38
C VAL A 245 -11.84 -15.85 -5.41
N ASN A 246 -11.41 -16.45 -4.30
CA ASN A 246 -12.32 -16.85 -3.23
C ASN A 246 -12.90 -15.59 -2.55
N LEU A 247 -14.20 -15.36 -2.75
CA LEU A 247 -14.90 -14.18 -2.25
C LEU A 247 -14.90 -14.07 -0.72
N CYS A 248 -14.91 -15.19 0.00
CA CYS A 248 -14.83 -15.22 1.45
C CYS A 248 -13.46 -14.70 1.93
N LEU A 249 -12.38 -15.17 1.28
CA LEU A 249 -11.02 -14.69 1.59
C LEU A 249 -10.84 -13.22 1.21
N LEU A 250 -11.39 -12.78 0.08
CA LEU A 250 -11.37 -11.36 -0.29
C LEU A 250 -12.04 -10.50 0.79
N ARG A 251 -13.22 -10.90 1.26
CA ARG A 251 -13.94 -10.19 2.34
C ARG A 251 -13.17 -10.22 3.67
N LEU A 252 -12.58 -11.36 4.03
CA LEU A 252 -11.74 -11.48 5.22
C LEU A 252 -10.55 -10.51 5.16
N TYR A 253 -9.85 -10.44 4.03
CA TYR A 253 -8.73 -9.52 3.85
C TYR A 253 -9.16 -8.06 3.77
N THR A 254 -10.35 -7.77 3.24
CA THR A 254 -10.94 -6.42 3.33
C THR A 254 -11.19 -6.03 4.80
N TYR A 255 -11.75 -6.92 5.61
CA TYR A 255 -11.94 -6.68 7.05
C TYR A 255 -10.62 -6.51 7.80
N GLN A 256 -9.66 -7.40 7.58
CA GLN A 256 -8.33 -7.29 8.19
C GLN A 256 -7.63 -6.00 7.79
N GLY A 257 -7.71 -5.62 6.51
CA GLY A 257 -7.24 -4.33 6.02
C GLY A 257 -7.89 -3.17 6.77
N ALA A 258 -9.22 -3.20 6.93
CA ALA A 258 -9.93 -2.20 7.72
C ALA A 258 -9.41 -2.13 9.17
N GLY A 259 -9.18 -3.27 9.81
CA GLY A 259 -8.66 -3.36 11.16
C GLY A 259 -7.26 -2.76 11.29
N ILE A 260 -6.35 -3.09 10.37
CA ILE A 260 -4.98 -2.55 10.34
C ILE A 260 -5.04 -1.02 10.24
N GLY A 261 -5.74 -0.49 9.24
CA GLY A 261 -5.81 0.94 8.99
C GLY A 261 -6.44 1.70 10.16
N PHE A 262 -7.52 1.17 10.72
CA PHE A 262 -8.22 1.77 11.85
C PHE A 262 -7.33 1.90 13.08
N ASN A 263 -6.67 0.80 13.48
CA ASN A 263 -5.77 0.82 14.64
C ASN A 263 -4.54 1.71 14.39
N LEU A 264 -4.04 1.77 13.15
CA LEU A 264 -2.97 2.70 12.78
C LEU A 264 -3.40 4.16 13.00
N GLY A 265 -4.62 4.52 12.59
CA GLY A 265 -5.15 5.87 12.78
C GLY A 265 -5.26 6.24 14.26
N TYR A 266 -5.74 5.32 15.09
CA TYR A 266 -5.76 5.53 16.53
C TYR A 266 -4.35 5.69 17.12
N PHE A 267 -3.42 4.83 16.69
CA PHE A 267 -2.02 4.86 17.13
C PHE A 267 -1.32 6.19 16.77
N PHE A 268 -1.68 6.85 15.68
CA PHE A 268 -1.16 8.19 15.37
C PHE A 268 -1.68 9.28 16.32
N ILE A 269 -2.91 9.14 16.82
CA ILE A 269 -3.55 10.17 17.65
C ILE A 269 -3.24 9.97 19.13
N PHE A 270 -3.02 8.74 19.56
CA PHE A 270 -2.76 8.43 20.96
C PHE A 270 -1.53 9.19 21.54
N PRO A 271 -0.35 9.25 20.88
CA PRO A 271 0.76 10.08 21.34
C PRO A 271 0.39 11.56 21.44
N LEU A 272 -0.44 12.09 20.54
CA LEU A 272 -0.90 13.48 20.60
C LEU A 272 -1.78 13.73 21.83
N VAL A 273 -2.62 12.76 22.20
CA VAL A 273 -3.43 12.83 23.42
C VAL A 273 -2.56 12.81 24.67
N LEU A 274 -1.53 11.97 24.70
CA LEU A 274 -0.58 11.94 25.83
C LEU A 274 0.25 13.23 25.91
N ILE A 275 0.75 13.74 24.77
CA ILE A 275 1.47 15.02 24.72
C ILE A 275 0.56 16.13 25.25
N ARG A 276 -0.70 16.19 24.79
CA ARG A 276 -1.69 17.14 25.29
C ARG A 276 -1.83 17.07 26.81
N TYR A 277 -1.98 15.86 27.34
CA TYR A 277 -2.10 15.62 28.78
C TYR A 277 -0.87 16.13 29.54
N HIS A 278 0.34 15.76 29.12
CA HIS A 278 1.59 16.17 29.78
C HIS A 278 1.89 17.67 29.66
N LEU A 279 1.35 18.32 28.62
CA LEU A 279 1.39 19.78 28.45
C LEU A 279 0.25 20.50 29.19
N GLN A 280 -0.60 19.79 29.93
CA GLN A 280 -1.74 20.32 30.68
C GLN A 280 -2.73 21.12 29.81
N LEU A 281 -2.87 20.74 28.54
CA LEU A 281 -3.82 21.37 27.62
C LEU A 281 -5.23 20.78 27.81
N GLU A 282 -6.24 21.66 27.83
CA GLU A 282 -7.64 21.25 27.96
C GLU A 282 -8.06 20.24 26.87
N SER A 283 -8.99 19.34 27.20
CA SER A 283 -9.50 18.36 26.24
C SER A 283 -10.37 19.05 25.21
N THR A 284 -9.97 18.98 23.96
CA THR A 284 -10.75 19.55 22.86
C THR A 284 -11.52 18.45 22.14
N ILE A 285 -12.81 18.70 21.89
CA ILE A 285 -13.67 17.81 21.10
C ILE A 285 -13.10 17.54 19.69
N TRP A 286 -12.27 18.48 19.19
CA TRP A 286 -11.57 18.38 17.93
C TRP A 286 -10.61 17.21 17.84
N ILE A 287 -9.91 16.85 18.93
CA ILE A 287 -9.00 15.70 18.91
C ILE A 287 -9.79 14.40 18.80
N GLU A 288 -10.92 14.29 19.51
CA GLU A 288 -11.83 13.15 19.39
C GLU A 288 -12.39 13.03 17.96
N PHE A 289 -12.79 14.15 17.37
CA PHE A 289 -13.28 14.25 15.99
C PHE A 289 -12.21 13.80 14.98
N ILE A 290 -10.98 14.32 15.10
CA ILE A 290 -9.85 13.97 14.24
C ILE A 290 -9.50 12.49 14.41
N ALA A 291 -9.55 11.96 15.64
CA ALA A 291 -9.27 10.55 15.91
C ALA A 291 -10.24 9.61 15.19
N ALA A 292 -11.54 9.84 15.33
CA ALA A 292 -12.55 9.05 14.67
C ALA A 292 -12.41 9.14 13.14
N THR A 293 -12.22 10.36 12.63
CA THR A 293 -12.10 10.62 11.19
C THR A 293 -10.87 9.94 10.59
N LEU A 294 -9.70 10.13 11.20
CA LEU A 294 -8.44 9.55 10.71
C LEU A 294 -8.45 8.02 10.78
N SER A 295 -9.00 7.45 11.85
CA SER A 295 -9.09 5.99 12.02
C SER A 295 -10.01 5.36 10.98
N LEU A 296 -11.20 5.92 10.75
CA LEU A 296 -12.10 5.44 9.70
C LEU A 296 -11.54 5.63 8.30
N PHE A 297 -10.88 6.76 8.06
CA PHE A 297 -10.20 7.06 6.81
C PHE A 297 -9.14 6.01 6.48
N LEU A 298 -8.18 5.79 7.39
CA LEU A 298 -7.12 4.81 7.18
C LEU A 298 -7.66 3.38 7.11
N GLY A 299 -8.69 3.07 7.90
CA GLY A 299 -9.41 1.79 7.83
C GLY A 299 -10.00 1.56 6.43
N ASN A 300 -10.75 2.51 5.88
CA ASN A 300 -11.33 2.40 4.54
C ASN A 300 -10.26 2.25 3.45
N MET A 301 -9.14 2.99 3.54
CA MET A 301 -8.03 2.85 2.60
C MET A 301 -7.40 1.47 2.67
N ALA A 302 -7.03 1.02 3.87
CA ALA A 302 -6.37 -0.26 4.06
C ALA A 302 -7.28 -1.44 3.68
N ALA A 303 -8.59 -1.34 3.88
CA ALA A 303 -9.57 -2.33 3.42
C ALA A 303 -9.52 -2.58 1.90
N ARG A 304 -9.17 -1.56 1.11
CA ARG A 304 -9.02 -1.66 -0.35
C ARG A 304 -7.63 -2.14 -0.75
N VAL A 305 -6.60 -1.60 -0.10
CA VAL A 305 -5.19 -1.80 -0.47
C VAL A 305 -4.64 -3.15 -0.04
N VAL A 306 -4.97 -3.63 1.17
CA VAL A 306 -4.42 -4.88 1.72
C VAL A 306 -4.74 -6.11 0.87
N PRO A 307 -5.99 -6.40 0.48
CA PRO A 307 -6.27 -7.55 -0.38
C PRO A 307 -5.56 -7.43 -1.74
N TYR A 308 -5.47 -6.23 -2.30
CA TYR A 308 -4.79 -5.99 -3.57
C TYR A 308 -3.29 -6.29 -3.46
N ASN A 309 -2.64 -5.79 -2.40
CA ASN A 309 -1.22 -6.03 -2.18
C ASN A 309 -0.91 -7.51 -1.94
N LEU A 310 -1.78 -8.24 -1.22
CA LEU A 310 -1.58 -9.68 -1.02
C LEU A 310 -1.75 -10.47 -2.32
N TRP A 311 -2.77 -10.16 -3.11
CA TRP A 311 -2.93 -10.78 -4.42
C TRP A 311 -1.75 -10.47 -5.33
N ARG A 312 -1.30 -9.22 -5.40
CA ARG A 312 -0.15 -8.82 -6.19
C ARG A 312 1.13 -9.55 -5.75
N ALA A 313 1.34 -9.71 -4.46
CA ALA A 313 2.54 -10.35 -3.92
C ALA A 313 2.58 -11.85 -4.21
N TYR A 314 1.45 -12.55 -4.10
CA TYR A 314 1.40 -14.01 -4.12
C TYR A 314 0.71 -14.61 -5.34
N GLY A 315 0.07 -13.79 -6.19
CA GLY A 315 -0.78 -14.23 -7.30
C GLY A 315 -2.04 -14.98 -6.87
N ARG A 316 -2.34 -15.02 -5.57
CA ARG A 316 -3.50 -15.71 -4.98
C ARG A 316 -3.86 -15.12 -3.61
N LEU A 317 -5.10 -15.31 -3.18
CA LEU A 317 -5.51 -15.12 -1.79
C LEU A 317 -5.63 -16.50 -1.13
N SER A 318 -4.71 -16.82 -0.22
CA SER A 318 -4.82 -18.01 0.64
C SER A 318 -4.71 -17.61 2.11
N LEU A 319 -5.32 -18.36 3.03
CA LEU A 319 -5.23 -18.07 4.48
C LEU A 319 -3.78 -18.11 5.01
N LYS A 320 -2.93 -18.94 4.40
CA LYS A 320 -1.53 -19.10 4.81
C LYS A 320 -0.72 -17.83 4.56
N ASP A 321 -1.04 -17.11 3.48
CA ASP A 321 -0.30 -15.92 3.06
C ASP A 321 -0.64 -14.69 3.92
N GLY A 322 -1.72 -14.74 4.70
CA GLY A 322 -2.19 -13.64 5.54
C GLY A 322 -2.40 -14.00 7.02
N GLY A 323 -1.79 -15.09 7.49
CA GLY A 323 -1.87 -15.50 8.90
C GLY A 323 -1.51 -14.39 9.89
N ILE A 324 -0.50 -13.56 9.55
CA ILE A 324 -0.07 -12.44 10.39
C ILE A 324 -1.18 -11.40 10.63
N PHE A 325 -2.14 -11.26 9.71
CA PHE A 325 -3.22 -10.29 9.84
C PHE A 325 -4.31 -10.73 10.81
N PHE A 326 -4.37 -12.02 11.20
CA PHE A 326 -5.26 -12.44 12.29
C PHE A 326 -4.85 -11.86 13.63
N VAL A 327 -3.53 -11.70 13.87
CA VAL A 327 -3.03 -10.99 15.05
C VAL A 327 -3.52 -9.54 15.06
N VAL A 328 -3.70 -8.93 13.88
CA VAL A 328 -4.15 -7.55 13.79
C VAL A 328 -5.62 -7.38 14.18
N ALA A 329 -6.47 -8.39 14.00
CA ALA A 329 -7.84 -8.35 14.52
C ALA A 329 -7.87 -8.27 16.06
N LEU A 330 -6.83 -8.77 16.72
CA LEU A 330 -6.67 -8.70 18.18
C LEU A 330 -5.95 -7.42 18.64
N LEU A 331 -5.44 -6.60 17.72
CA LEU A 331 -4.62 -5.44 18.06
C LEU A 331 -5.41 -4.42 18.90
N GLY A 332 -6.68 -4.19 18.58
CA GLY A 332 -7.57 -3.31 19.36
C GLY A 332 -7.76 -3.77 20.81
N PRO A 333 -8.22 -5.00 21.06
CA PRO A 333 -8.25 -5.61 22.39
C PRO A 333 -6.91 -5.56 23.14
N LEU A 334 -5.80 -5.89 22.46
CA LEU A 334 -4.46 -5.85 23.04
C LEU A 334 -4.05 -4.42 23.43
N TRP A 335 -4.39 -3.42 22.61
CA TRP A 335 -4.20 -2.00 22.97
C TRP A 335 -5.03 -1.59 24.17
N GLY A 336 -6.30 -2.01 24.24
CA GLY A 336 -7.15 -1.75 25.38
C GLY A 336 -6.56 -2.31 26.68
N PHE A 337 -6.11 -3.58 26.64
CA PHE A 337 -5.42 -4.20 27.77
C PHE A 337 -4.13 -3.45 28.13
N PHE A 338 -3.32 -3.08 27.13
CA PHE A 338 -2.13 -2.27 27.33
C PHE A 338 -2.44 -0.94 28.04
N PHE A 339 -3.52 -0.24 27.68
CA PHE A 339 -3.88 1.02 28.33
C PHE A 339 -4.26 0.86 29.80
N LEU A 340 -4.91 -0.25 30.17
CA LEU A 340 -5.24 -0.52 31.57
C LEU A 340 -3.99 -0.89 32.38
N GLU A 341 -3.20 -1.82 31.87
CA GLU A 341 -2.03 -2.35 32.57
C GLU A 341 -0.96 -1.26 32.76
N PHE A 342 -0.72 -0.46 31.72
CA PHE A 342 0.31 0.57 31.73
C PHE A 342 -0.23 1.96 32.10
N TYR A 343 -1.48 2.08 32.59
CA TYR A 343 -2.11 3.37 32.90
C TYR A 343 -1.25 4.24 33.82
N ALA A 344 -0.80 3.69 34.96
CA ALA A 344 0.00 4.41 35.94
C ALA A 344 1.34 4.91 35.37
N ILE A 345 1.93 4.12 34.46
CA ILE A 345 3.19 4.45 33.78
C ILE A 345 2.96 5.60 32.79
N LEU A 346 1.87 5.55 32.01
CA LEU A 346 1.52 6.54 31.00
C LEU A 346 1.19 7.92 31.60
N VAL A 347 0.58 7.94 32.78
CA VAL A 347 0.22 9.16 33.52
C VAL A 347 1.45 9.78 34.21
N THR A 348 2.46 8.99 34.56
CA THR A 348 3.67 9.50 35.20
C THR A 348 4.48 10.35 34.20
N PRO A 349 4.83 11.63 34.51
CA PRO A 349 5.44 12.54 33.53
C PRO A 349 6.66 11.98 32.80
N VAL A 350 7.67 11.51 33.54
CA VAL A 350 8.94 11.04 32.97
C VAL A 350 8.73 9.78 32.12
N LEU A 351 7.99 8.80 32.64
CA LEU A 351 7.76 7.54 31.95
C LEU A 351 6.82 7.70 30.75
N GLY A 352 5.80 8.53 30.87
CA GLY A 352 4.90 8.88 29.78
C GLY A 352 5.64 9.51 28.60
N TRP A 353 6.52 10.49 28.86
CA TRP A 353 7.39 11.07 27.82
C TRP A 353 8.30 10.03 27.15
N LEU A 354 8.87 9.10 27.92
CA LEU A 354 9.68 8.02 27.36
C LEU A 354 8.86 7.10 26.42
N VAL A 355 7.63 6.75 26.81
CA VAL A 355 6.73 5.94 25.96
C VAL A 355 6.35 6.70 24.68
N ILE A 356 6.05 8.00 24.77
CA ILE A 356 5.77 8.86 23.61
C ILE A 356 6.97 8.90 22.66
N LEU A 357 8.17 9.12 23.18
CA LEU A 357 9.40 9.17 22.37
C LEU A 357 9.67 7.83 21.69
N LEU A 358 9.48 6.71 22.39
CA LEU A 358 9.61 5.37 21.82
C LEU A 358 8.60 5.14 20.69
N ALA A 359 7.33 5.53 20.88
CA ALA A 359 6.29 5.42 19.86
C ALA A 359 6.62 6.25 18.61
N VAL A 360 7.06 7.50 18.79
CA VAL A 360 7.51 8.38 17.69
C VAL A 360 8.73 7.80 16.99
N MET A 361 9.70 7.27 17.73
CA MET A 361 10.89 6.63 17.16
C MET A 361 10.53 5.42 16.30
N LEU A 362 9.62 4.55 16.77
CA LEU A 362 9.13 3.41 16.00
C LEU A 362 8.40 3.85 14.72
N LEU A 363 7.60 4.92 14.78
CA LEU A 363 6.95 5.50 13.60
C LEU A 363 7.98 6.01 12.58
N VAL A 364 8.99 6.74 13.04
CA VAL A 364 10.07 7.26 12.18
C VAL A 364 10.90 6.11 11.59
N ALA A 365 11.23 5.09 12.39
CA ALA A 365 11.96 3.91 11.94
C ALA A 365 11.17 3.14 10.86
N ALA A 366 9.86 2.95 11.05
CA ALA A 366 8.99 2.33 10.07
C ALA A 366 8.92 3.15 8.75
N GLY A 367 8.95 4.48 8.83
CA GLY A 367 8.98 5.36 7.66
C GLY A 367 10.32 5.38 6.92
N THR A 368 11.44 5.33 7.66
CA THR A 368 12.80 5.45 7.10
C THR A 368 13.35 4.14 6.56
N GLY A 369 12.95 2.99 7.11
CA GLY A 369 13.35 1.67 6.61
C GLY A 369 13.08 1.46 5.12
N ARG A 370 12.03 2.09 4.57
CA ARG A 370 11.70 2.02 3.14
C ARG A 370 12.67 2.74 2.21
N LYS A 371 13.52 3.66 2.69
CA LYS A 371 14.43 4.43 1.83
C LYS A 371 15.81 3.80 1.64
N LYS A 372 16.22 2.87 2.51
CA LYS A 372 17.59 2.34 2.49
C LYS A 372 17.82 1.19 1.51
N GLU A 373 16.75 0.54 1.04
CA GLU A 373 16.85 -0.56 0.07
C GLU A 373 17.07 -0.09 -1.39
N SER A 374 16.93 1.21 -1.69
CA SER A 374 17.12 1.73 -3.06
C SER A 374 18.50 2.35 -3.35
N THR A 375 19.47 2.29 -2.43
CA THR A 375 20.78 3.00 -2.58
C THR A 375 22.05 2.15 -2.50
N HIS A 376 21.93 0.82 -2.42
CA HIS A 376 23.06 -0.09 -2.63
C HIS A 376 22.78 -0.98 -3.79
#